data_AF-A0A1I0YNJ6-F1
#
_entry.id   AF-A0A1I0YNJ6-F1
#
_cell.length_a   1.000
_cell.length_b   1.000
_cell.length_c   1.000
_cell.angle_alpha   90.00
_cell.angle_beta   90.00
_cell.angle_gamma   90.00
#
_symmetry.space_group_name_H-M   'P 1'
#
loop_
_entity.id
_entity.type
_entity.pdbx_description
1 polymer ?
#
loop_
_entity_poly.entity_id
_entity_poly.type
_entity_poly.pdbx_seq_one_letter_code
_entity_poly.pdbx_strand_id
1 'polypeptide(L)' 'MSAYLVVYVVLGAIWTIARMRTLLGKQKGREAAVYGATMGISLVIGSLLLVRMTLPSFVLPVQRLLEPIGQFLLRH' A
#
# COMPACT_ATOMS: atom_id res chain seq x y z
N MET A 1 -6.84 12.51 14.30
CA MET A 1 -6.08 11.85 13.22
C MET A 1 -6.25 10.33 13.18
N SER A 2 -6.23 9.59 14.30
CA SER A 2 -6.27 8.12 14.33
C SER A 2 -7.59 7.48 13.83
N ALA A 3 -8.73 8.13 14.06
CA ALA A 3 -10.04 7.61 13.65
C ALA A 3 -10.15 7.40 12.12
N TYR A 4 -9.54 8.27 11.31
CA TYR A 4 -9.58 8.14 9.84
C TYR A 4 -8.79 6.94 9.34
N LEU A 5 -7.67 6.60 9.99
CA LEU A 5 -6.89 5.40 9.70
C LEU A 5 -7.68 4.14 10.05
N VAL A 6 -8.31 4.13 11.23
CA VAL A 6 -9.13 2.99 11.67
C VAL A 6 -10.29 2.77 10.69
N VAL A 7 -11.01 3.83 10.32
CA VAL A 7 -12.11 3.76 9.35
C VAL A 7 -11.62 3.30 7.98
N TYR A 8 -10.50 3.84 7.49
CA TYR A 8 -9.90 3.47 6.20
C TYR A 8 -9.50 1.99 6.15
N VAL A 9 -8.80 1.51 7.18
CA VAL A 9 -8.35 0.12 7.27
C VAL A 9 -9.53 -0.84 7.41
N VAL A 10 -10.50 -0.53 8.27
CA VAL A 10 -11.67 -1.40 8.50
C VAL A 10 -12.55 -1.48 7.26
N LEU A 11 -12.89 -0.35 6.63
CA LEU A 11 -13.68 -0.35 5.38
C LEU A 11 -12.94 -1.08 4.25
N GLY A 12 -11.66 -0.80 4.09
CA GLY A 12 -10.83 -1.46 3.07
C GLY A 12 -10.72 -2.96 3.29
N ALA A 13 -10.55 -3.41 4.54
CA ALA A 13 -10.50 -4.82 4.89
C ALA A 13 -11.85 -5.52 4.65
N ILE A 14 -12.97 -4.92 5.08
CA ILE A 14 -14.31 -5.48 4.84
C ILE A 14 -14.57 -5.62 3.35
N TRP A 15 -14.28 -4.58 2.56
CA TRP A 15 -14.46 -4.60 1.10
C TRP A 15 -13.58 -5.66 0.44
N THR A 16 -12.30 -5.74 0.85
CA THR A 16 -11.35 -6.72 0.33
C THR A 16 -11.81 -8.15 0.64
N ILE A 17 -12.27 -8.42 1.87
CA ILE A 17 -12.77 -9.73 2.28
C ILE A 17 -14.05 -10.08 1.51
N ALA A 18 -14.99 -9.14 1.36
CA ALA A 18 -16.22 -9.36 0.61
C ALA A 18 -15.93 -9.70 -0.87
N ARG A 19 -14.97 -8.99 -1.49
CA ARG A 19 -14.53 -9.23 -2.86
C ARG A 19 -13.78 -10.56 -3.00
N MET A 20 -12.90 -10.87 -2.04
CA MET A 20 -12.12 -12.11 -2.04
C MET A 20 -13.03 -13.33 -1.87
N ARG A 21 -14.05 -13.25 -1.00
CA ARG A 21 -15.12 -14.27 -0.86
C ARG A 21 -15.87 -14.49 -2.18
N THR A 22 -16.20 -13.43 -2.92
CA THR A 22 -16.87 -13.56 -4.23
C THR A 22 -15.97 -14.18 -5.30
N LEU A 23 -14.66 -13.93 -5.27
CA LEU A 23 -13.70 -14.59 -6.16
C LEU A 23 -13.43 -16.05 -5.78
N LEU A 24 -13.33 -16.36 -4.49
CA LEU A 24 -13.19 -17.73 -3.99
C LEU A 24 -14.42 -18.58 -4.32
N GLY A 25 -15.63 -18.02 -4.21
CA GLY A 25 -16.86 -18.71 -4.60
C GLY A 25 -16.93 -19.11 -6.08
N LYS A 26 -16.11 -18.47 -6.94
CA LYS A 26 -15.96 -18.83 -8.36
C LYS A 26 -14.78 -19.79 -8.62
N GLN A 27 -14.22 -20.42 -7.58
CA GLN A 27 -12.99 -21.25 -7.62
C GLN A 27 -11.76 -20.56 -8.20
N LYS A 28 -11.76 -19.23 -8.30
CA LYS A 28 -10.65 -18.47 -8.88
C LYS A 28 -9.60 -18.11 -7.82
N GLY A 29 -9.05 -19.13 -7.16
CA GLY A 29 -8.11 -18.97 -6.05
C GLY A 29 -6.86 -18.14 -6.40
N ARG A 30 -6.36 -18.26 -7.65
CA ARG A 30 -5.21 -17.48 -8.12
C ARG A 30 -5.54 -16.00 -8.29
N GLU A 31 -6.73 -15.65 -8.81
CA GLU A 31 -7.17 -14.27 -8.92
C GLU A 31 -7.45 -13.66 -7.53
N ALA A 32 -8.00 -14.44 -6.60
CA ALA A 32 -8.19 -14.01 -5.23
C ALA A 32 -6.86 -13.72 -4.52
N ALA A 33 -5.83 -14.55 -4.72
CA ALA A 33 -4.50 -14.36 -4.15
C ALA A 33 -3.82 -13.08 -4.69
N VAL A 34 -3.86 -12.87 -6.01
CA VAL A 34 -3.32 -11.65 -6.63
C VAL A 34 -4.09 -10.43 -6.13
N TYR A 35 -5.42 -10.47 -6.13
CA TYR A 35 -6.25 -9.38 -5.64
C TYR A 35 -5.97 -9.04 -4.17
N GLY A 36 -5.89 -10.04 -3.30
CA GLY A 36 -5.57 -9.87 -1.88
C GLY A 36 -4.18 -9.28 -1.66
N ALA A 37 -3.17 -9.74 -2.41
CA ALA A 37 -1.82 -9.21 -2.35
C ALA A 37 -1.77 -7.73 -2.78
N THR A 38 -2.39 -7.39 -3.92
CA THR A 38 -2.43 -6.01 -4.42
C THR A 38 -3.20 -5.10 -3.45
N MET A 39 -4.36 -5.52 -2.96
CA MET A 39 -5.13 -4.74 -1.99
C MET A 39 -4.40 -4.56 -0.65
N GLY A 40 -3.73 -5.61 -0.16
CA GLY A 40 -2.92 -5.53 1.04
C GLY A 40 -1.81 -4.50 0.91
N ILE A 41 -1.06 -4.54 -0.19
CA ILE A 41 0.02 -3.57 -0.47
C ILE A 41 -0.57 -2.15 -0.58
N SER A 42 -1.69 -1.97 -1.29
CA SER A 42 -2.35 -0.66 -1.39
C SER A 42 -2.85 -0.13 -0.05
N LEU A 43 -3.38 -0.98 0.83
CA LEU A 43 -3.83 -0.59 2.17
C LEU A 43 -2.67 -0.17 3.08
N VAL A 44 -1.54 -0.88 2.99
CA VAL A 44 -0.31 -0.54 3.72
C VAL A 44 0.23 0.82 3.25
N ILE A 45 0.34 1.00 1.93
CA ILE A 45 0.81 2.26 1.33
C ILE A 45 -0.16 3.41 1.65
N GLY A 46 -1.46 3.20 1.53
CA GLY A 46 -2.50 4.17 1.83
C GLY A 46 -2.52 4.58 3.31
N SER A 47 -2.34 3.62 4.21
CA SER A 47 -2.21 3.90 5.66
C SER A 47 -0.95 4.70 5.97
N LEU A 48 0.18 4.35 5.33
CA LEU A 48 1.43 5.10 5.46
C LEU A 48 1.32 6.54 4.93
N LEU A 49 0.55 6.73 3.85
CA LEU A 49 0.21 8.03 3.29
C LEU A 49 -0.70 8.85 4.22
N LEU A 50 -1.69 8.23 4.84
CA LEU A 50 -2.60 8.88 5.80
C LEU A 50 -1.89 9.25 7.11
N VAL A 51 -0.88 8.48 7.51
CA VAL A 51 0.02 8.78 8.64
C VAL A 51 0.92 10.01 8.36
N ARG A 52 1.05 10.48 7.12
CA ARG A 52 1.94 11.60 6.74
C ARG A 52 1.66 12.95 7.42
N MET A 53 0.64 13.08 8.27
CA MET A 53 0.54 14.25 9.15
C MET A 53 1.68 14.37 10.18
N THR A 54 2.60 13.38 10.28
CA THR A 54 3.82 13.51 11.10
C THR A 54 5.11 13.05 10.41
N LEU A 55 5.10 12.84 9.09
CA LEU A 55 6.31 12.57 8.32
C LEU A 55 6.54 13.76 7.39
N PRO A 56 7.37 14.75 7.78
CA PRO A 56 7.81 15.72 6.81
C PRO A 56 8.51 14.90 5.71
N SER A 57 8.02 15.04 4.48
CA SER A 57 8.76 14.63 3.29
C SER A 57 8.88 13.11 3.10
N PHE A 58 7.89 12.49 2.45
CA PHE A 58 8.07 11.22 1.73
C PHE A 58 9.14 11.27 0.63
N VAL A 59 9.66 12.48 0.38
CA VAL A 59 10.89 12.75 -0.35
C VAL A 59 12.08 12.04 0.31
N LEU A 60 12.19 11.97 1.64
CA LEU A 60 13.35 11.41 2.35
C LEU A 60 13.66 9.93 2.03
N PRO A 61 12.71 8.97 2.11
CA PRO A 61 13.01 7.58 1.79
C PRO A 61 13.26 7.36 0.29
N VAL A 62 12.54 8.09 -0.58
CA VAL A 62 12.75 8.04 -2.05
C VAL A 62 14.12 8.64 -2.40
N GLN A 63 14.48 9.76 -1.80
CA GLN A 63 15.76 10.43 -1.98
C GLN A 63 16.92 9.55 -1.48
N ARG A 64 16.81 8.87 -0.33
CA ARG A 64 17.79 7.88 0.13
C ARG A 64 18.00 6.72 -0.85
N LEU A 65 16.96 6.33 -1.58
CA LEU A 65 17.00 5.20 -2.52
C LEU A 65 17.53 5.64 -3.89
N LEU A 66 17.23 6.87 -4.31
CA LEU A 66 17.66 7.45 -5.58
C LEU A 66 19.01 8.19 -5.51
N GLU A 67 19.46 8.65 -4.33
CA GLU A 67 20.79 9.27 -4.13
C GLU A 67 21.95 8.41 -4.64
N PRO A 68 22.06 7.11 -4.30
CA PRO A 68 23.16 6.29 -4.80
C PRO A 68 23.09 6.10 -6.32
N ILE A 69 21.89 6.07 -6.90
CA ILE A 69 21.68 5.96 -8.35
C ILE A 69 22.11 7.25 -9.05
N GLY A 70 21.74 8.41 -8.49
CA GLY A 70 22.13 9.72 -9.01
C GLY A 70 23.65 9.96 -8.93
N GLN A 71 24.30 9.56 -7.84
CA GLN A 71 25.76 9.64 -7.73
C GLN A 71 26.47 8.71 -8.71
N PHE A 72 25.91 7.55 -9.01
CA PHE A 72 26.47 6.64 -10.00
C PHE A 72 26.37 7.20 -11.42
N LEU A 73 25.26 7.88 -11.74
CA LEU A 73 25.03 8.51 -13.05
C LEU A 73 25.90 9.75 -13.28
N LEU A 74 26.15 10.56 -12.24
CA LEU A 74 26.98 11.77 -12.30
C LEU A 74 28.49 11.50 -12.34
N ARG A 75 28.91 10.25 -12.09
CA ARG A 75 30.33 9.84 -12.09
C ARG A 75 30.79 9.26 -13.42
N HIS A 76 29.97 9.35 -14.46
CA HIS A 76 30.27 9.02 -15.85
C HIS A 76 30.15 10.27 -16.71
#